data_AF-A0A0F8Y8X8-F1
#
_entry.id   AF-A0A0F8Y8X8-F1
#
_cell.length_a   1.000
_cell.length_b   1.000
_cell.length_c   1.000
_cell.angle_alpha   90.00
_cell.angle_beta   90.00
_cell.angle_gamma   90.00
#
_symmetry.space_group_name_H-M   'P 1'
#
loop_
_entity.id
_entity.type
_entity.pdbx_description
1 polymer ?
#
loop_
_entity_poly.entity_id
_entity_poly.type
_entity_poly.pdbx_seq_one_letter_code
_entity_poly.pdbx_strand_id
1 'polypeptide(L)'
;MYSFQKVEGKTYTSSEKDLLHSIEKSYELYHLLMVLMIDVADFASSRIDQAKQKQIPTQEDLNPNTRFIENTILDQLRNNDGFNKFLSRCPLSWIQNPEIVRNLYLLILDTDLYCEYMSAVDSSYNNDKKLIERIYLDLVMNYEDLYLNLEEQSIFWINDVDFVIKMIVKTFKKFSADNPQGGLLLPMLKEKDDLAYSKKLLRTTIKNEKEYLELIKAAANNWDLE
;
A
#
# COMPACT_ATOMS: atom_id res chain seq x y z
N MET A 1 15.08 -15.37 -0.18
CA MET A 1 15.98 -16.55 -0.27
C MET A 1 17.07 -16.37 -1.33
N TYR A 2 16.77 -15.80 -2.50
CA TYR A 2 17.76 -15.55 -3.55
C TYR A 2 18.95 -14.67 -3.12
N SER A 3 18.71 -13.70 -2.24
CA SER A 3 19.74 -12.78 -1.71
C SER A 3 20.71 -13.42 -0.71
N PHE A 4 20.45 -14.66 -0.26
CA PHE A 4 21.36 -15.40 0.63
C PHE A 4 22.38 -16.25 -0.14
N GLN A 5 21.98 -16.79 -1.30
CA GLN A 5 22.81 -17.70 -2.09
C GLN A 5 24.00 -17.06 -2.82
N LYS A 6 24.02 -15.72 -2.99
CA LYS A 6 25.08 -15.03 -3.75
C LYS A 6 26.31 -14.57 -2.93
N VAL A 7 26.33 -14.73 -1.60
CA VAL A 7 27.44 -14.21 -0.79
C VAL A 7 27.97 -15.30 0.14
N GLU A 8 29.09 -15.92 -0.26
CA GLU A 8 29.91 -16.74 0.63
C GLU A 8 30.30 -15.90 1.87
N GLY A 9 29.87 -16.34 3.06
CA GLY A 9 30.30 -15.73 4.33
C GLY A 9 29.26 -14.92 5.12
N LYS A 10 27.95 -15.01 4.83
CA LYS A 10 26.93 -14.33 5.67
C LYS A 10 26.89 -14.91 7.09
N THR A 11 27.35 -14.12 8.06
CA THR A 11 27.20 -14.39 9.49
C THR A 11 25.74 -14.24 9.92
N TYR A 12 25.27 -14.96 10.94
CA TYR A 12 23.89 -14.83 11.49
C TYR A 12 23.46 -13.36 11.72
N THR A 13 24.40 -12.52 12.14
CA THR A 13 24.19 -11.09 12.36
C THR A 13 23.91 -10.31 11.07
N SER A 14 24.50 -10.69 9.95
CA SER A 14 24.23 -10.07 8.65
C SER A 14 22.81 -10.41 8.18
N SER A 15 22.39 -11.66 8.32
CA SER A 15 21.04 -12.10 7.92
C SER A 15 19.95 -11.45 8.76
N GLU A 16 20.19 -11.25 10.06
CA GLU A 16 19.24 -10.54 10.93
C GLU A 16 19.10 -9.06 10.54
N LYS A 17 20.20 -8.42 10.12
CA LYS A 17 20.15 -7.03 9.61
C LYS A 17 19.39 -6.95 8.30
N ASP A 18 19.63 -7.88 7.37
CA ASP A 18 18.92 -7.94 6.09
C ASP A 18 17.40 -8.13 6.30
N LEU A 19 17.01 -9.00 7.25
CA LEU A 19 15.59 -9.21 7.59
C LEU A 19 14.96 -7.93 8.15
N LEU A 20 15.61 -7.29 9.12
CA LEU A 20 15.11 -6.03 9.70
C LEU A 20 14.94 -4.96 8.64
N HIS A 21 15.94 -4.81 7.77
CA HIS A 21 15.89 -3.86 6.66
C HIS A 21 14.73 -4.15 5.70
N SER A 22 14.49 -5.42 5.36
CA SER A 22 13.36 -5.81 4.53
C SER A 22 12.03 -5.39 5.16
N ILE A 23 11.85 -5.63 6.47
CA ILE A 23 10.62 -5.26 7.18
C ILE A 23 10.45 -3.73 7.20
N GLU A 24 11.55 -2.97 7.36
CA GLU A 24 11.52 -1.51 7.31
C GLU A 24 11.05 -1.04 5.93
N LYS A 25 11.57 -1.66 4.86
CA LYS A 25 11.16 -1.35 3.49
C LYS A 25 9.70 -1.68 3.19
N SER A 26 9.17 -2.80 3.67
CA SER A 26 7.74 -3.10 3.52
C SER A 26 6.88 -2.07 4.28
N TYR A 27 7.36 -1.54 5.41
CA TYR A 27 6.65 -0.51 6.18
C TYR A 27 6.71 0.88 5.55
N GLU A 28 7.81 1.23 4.88
CA GLU A 28 7.89 2.41 4.00
C GLU A 28 6.86 2.28 2.87
N LEU A 29 6.81 1.13 2.18
CA LEU A 29 5.84 0.87 1.11
C LEU A 29 4.38 1.01 1.59
N TYR A 30 4.09 0.53 2.80
CA TYR A 30 2.78 0.69 3.43
C TYR A 30 2.34 2.15 3.56
N HIS A 31 3.25 3.04 3.96
CA HIS A 31 2.96 4.47 4.02
C HIS A 31 2.93 5.10 2.63
N LEU A 32 3.79 4.68 1.71
CA LEU A 32 3.87 5.22 0.36
C LEU A 32 2.57 4.97 -0.44
N LEU A 33 2.01 3.76 -0.35
CA LEU A 33 0.73 3.43 -0.98
C LEU A 33 -0.45 4.15 -0.29
N MET A 34 -0.37 4.44 1.00
CA MET A 34 -1.35 5.30 1.66
C MET A 34 -1.29 6.75 1.16
N VAL A 35 -0.09 7.29 0.98
CA VAL A 35 0.12 8.61 0.36
C VAL A 35 -0.44 8.63 -1.07
N LEU A 36 -0.28 7.54 -1.84
CA LEU A 36 -0.81 7.44 -3.20
C LEU A 36 -2.31 7.76 -3.26
N MET A 37 -3.11 7.19 -2.36
CA MET A 37 -4.56 7.45 -2.34
C MET A 37 -4.92 8.87 -1.90
N ILE A 38 -4.11 9.48 -1.04
CA ILE A 38 -4.26 10.89 -0.67
C ILE A 38 -3.98 11.77 -1.88
N ASP A 39 -2.88 11.52 -2.59
CA ASP A 39 -2.47 12.27 -3.78
C ASP A 39 -3.52 12.13 -4.91
N VAL A 40 -4.13 10.95 -5.06
CA VAL A 40 -5.24 10.73 -6.02
C VAL A 40 -6.47 11.58 -5.67
N ALA A 41 -6.82 11.67 -4.39
CA ALA A 41 -7.92 12.52 -3.94
C ALA A 41 -7.60 14.02 -4.09
N ASP A 42 -6.36 14.43 -3.84
CA ASP A 42 -5.89 15.80 -4.08
C ASP A 42 -5.91 16.16 -5.56
N PHE A 43 -5.52 15.21 -6.43
CA PHE A 43 -5.62 15.38 -7.87
C PHE A 43 -7.07 15.54 -8.30
N ALA A 44 -8.00 14.73 -7.78
CA ALA A 44 -9.43 14.86 -8.03
C ALA A 44 -9.97 16.23 -7.58
N SER A 45 -9.56 16.71 -6.41
CA SER A 45 -9.94 18.03 -5.90
C SER A 45 -9.44 19.17 -6.82
N SER A 46 -8.17 19.12 -7.23
CA SER A 46 -7.60 20.08 -8.17
C SER A 46 -8.32 20.09 -9.52
N ARG A 47 -8.76 18.92 -10.02
CA ARG A 47 -9.56 18.82 -11.25
C ARG A 47 -10.93 19.49 -11.10
N ILE A 48 -11.58 19.30 -9.95
CA ILE A 48 -12.86 19.94 -9.64
C ILE A 48 -12.70 21.47 -9.60
N ASP A 49 -11.65 21.97 -8.97
CA ASP A 49 -11.41 23.41 -8.89
C ASP A 49 -11.08 24.02 -10.26
N GLN A 50 -10.30 23.34 -11.09
CA GLN A 50 -10.05 23.75 -12.47
C GLN A 50 -11.33 23.76 -13.31
N ALA A 51 -12.22 22.80 -13.09
CA ALA A 51 -13.50 22.72 -13.79
C ALA A 51 -14.41 23.91 -13.47
N LYS A 52 -14.49 24.31 -12.20
CA LYS A 52 -15.22 25.52 -11.77
C LYS A 52 -14.68 26.82 -12.39
N GLN A 53 -13.38 26.85 -12.70
CA GLN A 53 -12.69 28.02 -13.27
C GLN A 53 -12.71 28.06 -14.81
N LYS A 54 -13.33 27.08 -15.49
CA LYS A 54 -13.48 27.10 -16.96
C LYS A 54 -14.21 28.38 -17.39
N GLN A 55 -13.87 28.89 -18.57
CA GLN A 55 -14.54 30.08 -19.14
C GLN A 55 -16.04 29.87 -19.38
N ILE A 56 -16.46 28.62 -19.61
CA ILE A 56 -17.86 28.23 -19.76
C ILE A 56 -18.06 26.95 -18.92
N PRO A 57 -18.36 27.09 -17.61
CA PRO A 57 -18.58 25.93 -16.75
C PRO A 57 -19.98 25.37 -16.99
N THR A 58 -20.11 24.04 -17.06
CA THR A 58 -21.43 23.37 -17.05
C THR A 58 -22.07 23.43 -15.66
N GLN A 59 -23.37 23.10 -15.55
CA GLN A 59 -24.02 23.02 -14.23
C GLN A 59 -23.36 21.98 -13.32
N GLU A 60 -22.83 20.89 -13.89
CA GLU A 60 -22.05 19.87 -13.17
C GLU A 60 -20.66 20.38 -12.76
N ASP A 61 -20.04 21.27 -13.56
CA ASP A 61 -18.79 21.95 -13.16
C ASP A 61 -19.01 22.92 -11.99
N LEU A 62 -20.19 23.58 -11.91
CA LEU A 62 -20.53 24.52 -10.85
C LEU A 62 -20.94 23.84 -9.54
N ASN A 63 -21.62 22.69 -9.62
CA ASN A 63 -22.00 21.86 -8.49
C ASN A 63 -21.43 20.44 -8.62
N PRO A 64 -20.10 20.30 -8.55
CA PRO A 64 -19.46 19.01 -8.71
C PRO A 64 -19.77 18.13 -7.51
N ASN A 65 -19.98 16.84 -7.76
CA ASN A 65 -20.12 15.87 -6.70
C ASN A 65 -18.76 15.69 -5.99
N THR A 66 -18.67 16.15 -4.74
CA THR A 66 -17.44 16.15 -3.93
C THR A 66 -17.28 14.89 -3.08
N ARG A 67 -18.19 13.92 -3.20
CA ARG A 67 -18.24 12.74 -2.33
C ARG A 67 -16.93 11.96 -2.27
N PHE A 68 -16.22 11.82 -3.38
CA PHE A 68 -14.93 11.13 -3.41
C PHE A 68 -13.83 11.91 -2.67
N ILE A 69 -13.77 13.23 -2.85
CA ILE A 69 -12.76 14.08 -2.21
C ILE A 69 -13.03 14.29 -0.72
N GLU A 70 -14.31 14.23 -0.31
CA GLU A 70 -14.78 14.32 1.07
C GLU A 70 -14.91 12.94 1.74
N ASN A 71 -14.28 11.90 1.18
CA ASN A 71 -14.33 10.56 1.74
C ASN A 71 -13.77 10.55 3.17
N THR A 72 -14.58 10.11 4.12
CA THR A 72 -14.27 10.19 5.55
C THR A 72 -13.03 9.38 5.95
N ILE A 73 -12.72 8.28 5.27
CA ILE A 73 -11.52 7.47 5.54
C ILE A 73 -10.24 8.21 5.14
N LEU A 74 -10.28 8.91 4.01
CA LEU A 74 -9.14 9.70 3.53
C LEU A 74 -8.90 10.92 4.43
N ASP A 75 -9.96 11.58 4.90
CA ASP A 75 -9.83 12.67 5.86
C ASP A 75 -9.26 12.18 7.20
N GLN A 76 -9.77 11.08 7.75
CA GLN A 76 -9.23 10.45 8.95
C GLN A 76 -7.75 10.08 8.81
N LEU A 77 -7.34 9.59 7.64
CA LEU A 77 -5.95 9.25 7.35
C LEU A 77 -5.06 10.49 7.30
N ARG A 78 -5.49 11.58 6.65
CA ARG A 78 -4.77 12.87 6.63
C ARG A 78 -4.57 13.43 8.04
N ASN A 79 -5.56 13.26 8.90
CA ASN A 79 -5.53 13.75 10.29
C ASN A 79 -4.90 12.74 11.28
N ASN A 80 -4.38 11.60 10.80
CA ASN A 80 -3.83 10.57 11.68
C ASN A 80 -2.44 10.94 12.21
N ASP A 81 -2.30 11.04 13.53
CA ASP A 81 -1.03 11.41 14.17
C ASP A 81 0.11 10.41 13.90
N GLY A 82 -0.21 9.11 13.86
CA GLY A 82 0.77 8.06 13.60
C GLY A 82 1.33 8.17 12.19
N PHE A 83 0.44 8.39 11.23
CA PHE A 83 0.78 8.60 9.82
C PHE A 83 1.66 9.84 9.63
N ASN A 84 1.22 10.99 10.16
CA ASN A 84 1.94 12.25 10.03
C ASN A 84 3.30 12.22 10.75
N LYS A 85 3.40 11.56 11.91
CA LYS A 85 4.69 11.34 12.59
C LYS A 85 5.64 10.50 11.74
N PHE A 86 5.15 9.48 11.05
CA PHE A 86 5.99 8.69 10.14
C PHE A 86 6.48 9.52 8.96
N LEU A 87 5.58 10.23 8.26
CA LEU A 87 5.92 11.06 7.10
C LEU A 87 6.91 12.19 7.44
N SER A 88 6.84 12.75 8.65
CA SER A 88 7.83 13.75 9.09
C SER A 88 9.25 13.20 9.26
N ARG A 89 9.39 11.88 9.49
CA ARG A 89 10.69 11.21 9.63
C ARG A 89 11.17 10.63 8.30
N CYS A 90 10.24 10.10 7.51
CA CYS A 90 10.49 9.49 6.21
C CYS A 90 9.56 10.16 5.18
N PRO A 91 10.04 11.22 4.50
CA PRO A 91 9.22 11.91 3.50
C PRO A 91 9.04 11.00 2.29
N LEU A 92 7.81 10.54 2.11
CA LEU A 92 7.38 9.71 0.98
C LEU A 92 6.48 10.56 0.08
N SER A 93 6.66 10.46 -1.24
CA SER A 93 5.94 11.31 -2.18
C SER A 93 5.91 10.74 -3.59
N TRP A 94 4.81 10.98 -4.30
CA TRP A 94 4.65 10.68 -5.72
C TRP A 94 4.94 11.87 -6.64
N ILE A 95 5.49 12.97 -6.13
CA ILE A 95 5.79 14.19 -6.91
C ILE A 95 6.70 13.91 -8.12
N GLN A 96 7.60 12.94 -8.02
CA GLN A 96 8.50 12.56 -9.11
C GLN A 96 7.81 11.71 -10.19
N ASN A 97 6.67 11.09 -9.87
CA ASN A 97 5.93 10.18 -10.74
C ASN A 97 4.42 10.56 -10.76
N PRO A 98 4.08 11.80 -11.15
CA PRO A 98 2.69 12.29 -11.11
C PRO A 98 1.78 11.55 -12.09
N GLU A 99 2.33 10.90 -13.11
CA GLU A 99 1.59 10.04 -14.04
C GLU A 99 0.92 8.86 -13.33
N ILE A 100 1.55 8.27 -12.31
CA ILE A 100 0.96 7.17 -11.53
C ILE A 100 -0.33 7.64 -10.85
N VAL A 101 -0.27 8.80 -10.19
CA VAL A 101 -1.42 9.41 -9.51
C VAL A 101 -2.54 9.73 -10.52
N ARG A 102 -2.16 10.37 -11.63
CA ARG A 102 -3.11 10.77 -12.67
C ARG A 102 -3.79 9.56 -13.33
N ASN A 103 -3.01 8.54 -13.70
CA ASN A 103 -3.52 7.38 -14.41
C ASN A 103 -4.39 6.52 -13.49
N LEU A 104 -3.99 6.34 -12.23
CA LEU A 104 -4.83 5.67 -11.23
C LEU A 104 -6.15 6.41 -11.01
N TYR A 105 -6.14 7.75 -10.97
CA TYR A 105 -7.38 8.53 -10.91
C TYR A 105 -8.28 8.28 -12.13
N LEU A 106 -7.72 8.29 -13.34
CA LEU A 106 -8.49 8.01 -14.57
C LEU A 106 -9.06 6.58 -14.57
N LEU A 107 -8.28 5.62 -14.09
CA LEU A 107 -8.72 4.23 -13.93
C LEU A 107 -9.90 4.13 -12.95
N ILE A 108 -9.83 4.85 -11.82
CA ILE A 108 -10.93 4.91 -10.85
C ILE A 108 -12.19 5.47 -11.50
N LEU A 109 -12.09 6.56 -12.28
CA LEU A 109 -13.24 7.16 -12.97
C LEU A 109 -13.92 6.20 -13.96
N ASP A 110 -13.15 5.34 -14.61
CA ASP A 110 -13.66 4.38 -15.61
C ASP A 110 -14.35 3.16 -14.97
N THR A 111 -14.29 3.01 -13.65
CA THR A 111 -14.94 1.89 -12.97
C THR A 111 -16.42 2.12 -12.68
N ASP A 112 -17.22 1.07 -12.89
CA ASP A 112 -18.62 1.01 -12.44
C ASP A 112 -18.74 1.27 -10.94
N LEU A 113 -17.76 0.81 -10.16
CA LEU A 113 -17.66 1.03 -8.72
C LEU A 113 -17.70 2.52 -8.35
N TYR A 114 -16.92 3.35 -9.05
CA TYR A 114 -16.90 4.78 -8.81
C TYR A 114 -18.23 5.41 -9.21
N CYS A 115 -18.77 5.05 -10.38
CA CYS A 115 -20.06 5.53 -10.86
C CYS A 115 -21.21 5.21 -9.88
N GLU A 116 -21.27 3.97 -9.38
CA GLU A 116 -22.23 3.52 -8.37
C GLU A 116 -22.08 4.30 -7.06
N TYR A 117 -20.84 4.48 -6.58
CA TYR A 117 -20.58 5.22 -5.35
C TYR A 117 -20.99 6.69 -5.46
N MET A 118 -20.70 7.34 -6.59
CA MET A 118 -21.06 8.73 -6.83
C MET A 118 -22.57 8.91 -7.01
N SER A 119 -23.28 7.91 -7.55
CA SER A 119 -24.72 7.93 -7.78
C SER A 119 -25.56 7.48 -6.58
N ALA A 120 -24.93 6.89 -5.55
CA ALA A 120 -25.64 6.39 -4.38
C ALA A 120 -26.32 7.52 -3.59
N VAL A 121 -27.58 7.35 -3.20
CA VAL A 121 -28.33 8.36 -2.43
C VAL A 121 -27.81 8.49 -1.00
N ASP A 122 -27.35 7.39 -0.39
CA ASP A 122 -26.85 7.37 0.99
C ASP A 122 -25.32 7.48 1.05
N SER A 123 -24.82 8.56 1.66
CA SER A 123 -23.43 8.67 2.11
C SER A 123 -23.28 8.02 3.48
N SER A 124 -22.65 6.85 3.52
CA SER A 124 -22.37 6.16 4.78
C SER A 124 -20.89 5.85 4.90
N TYR A 125 -20.38 5.91 6.12
CA TYR A 125 -18.99 5.55 6.44
C TYR A 125 -18.61 4.15 5.92
N ASN A 126 -19.56 3.22 5.92
CA ASN A 126 -19.34 1.87 5.37
C ASN A 126 -19.20 1.88 3.84
N ASN A 127 -19.91 2.77 3.13
CA ASN A 127 -19.76 2.92 1.68
C ASN A 127 -18.40 3.55 1.34
N ASP A 128 -17.98 4.57 2.10
CA ASP A 128 -16.66 5.21 1.95
C ASP A 128 -15.53 4.20 2.11
N LYS A 129 -15.62 3.38 3.16
CA LYS A 129 -14.66 2.32 3.43
C LYS A 129 -14.64 1.25 2.35
N LYS A 130 -15.81 0.77 1.91
CA LYS A 130 -15.89 -0.24 0.84
C LYS A 130 -15.29 0.25 -0.47
N LEU A 131 -15.50 1.53 -0.80
CA LEU A 131 -14.90 2.13 -1.99
C LEU A 131 -13.38 2.06 -1.91
N ILE A 132 -12.78 2.58 -0.82
CA ILE A 132 -11.33 2.58 -0.65
C ILE A 132 -10.77 1.16 -0.67
N GLU A 133 -11.40 0.22 0.04
CA GLU A 133 -10.99 -1.19 0.05
C GLU A 133 -10.96 -1.81 -1.36
N ARG A 134 -12.00 -1.56 -2.16
CA ARG A 134 -12.07 -2.08 -3.53
C ARG A 134 -11.10 -1.39 -4.47
N ILE A 135 -10.86 -0.08 -4.34
CA ILE A 135 -9.81 0.59 -5.12
C ILE A 135 -8.46 -0.09 -4.87
N TYR A 136 -8.12 -0.39 -3.61
CA TYR A 136 -6.87 -1.08 -3.29
C TYR A 136 -6.81 -2.52 -3.86
N LEU A 137 -7.88 -3.30 -3.71
CA LEU A 137 -7.89 -4.72 -4.09
C LEU A 137 -8.09 -4.96 -5.59
N ASP A 138 -8.94 -4.16 -6.24
CA ASP A 138 -9.36 -4.39 -7.61
C ASP A 138 -8.54 -3.54 -8.59
N LEU A 139 -8.09 -2.35 -8.18
CA LEU A 139 -7.36 -1.43 -9.06
C LEU A 139 -5.86 -1.40 -8.74
N VAL A 140 -5.48 -0.99 -7.53
CA VAL A 140 -4.05 -0.80 -7.17
C VAL A 140 -3.28 -2.12 -7.27
N MET A 141 -3.85 -3.24 -6.82
CA MET A 141 -3.23 -4.57 -6.91
C MET A 141 -3.04 -5.05 -8.34
N ASN A 142 -3.83 -4.57 -9.30
CA ASN A 142 -3.78 -4.98 -10.70
C ASN A 142 -3.16 -3.90 -11.60
N TYR A 143 -2.60 -2.83 -11.03
CA TYR A 143 -2.07 -1.71 -11.81
C TYR A 143 -0.59 -1.93 -12.15
N GLU A 144 -0.31 -2.53 -13.31
CA GLU A 144 1.05 -2.94 -13.72
C GLU A 144 2.07 -1.80 -13.70
N ASP A 145 1.72 -0.59 -14.16
CA ASP A 145 2.64 0.56 -14.17
C ASP A 145 3.11 0.94 -12.75
N LEU A 146 2.26 0.74 -11.74
CA LEU A 146 2.65 0.96 -10.34
C LEU A 146 3.76 -0.01 -9.93
N TYR A 147 3.66 -1.28 -10.32
CA TYR A 147 4.69 -2.28 -9.99
C TYR A 147 6.02 -1.95 -10.66
N LEU A 148 5.99 -1.54 -11.94
CA LEU A 148 7.17 -1.09 -12.67
C LEU A 148 7.81 0.12 -11.98
N ASN A 149 7.01 1.13 -11.62
CA ASN A 149 7.53 2.33 -10.97
C ASN A 149 8.10 2.03 -9.57
N LEU A 150 7.44 1.15 -8.81
CA LEU A 150 7.93 0.71 -7.51
C LEU A 150 9.25 -0.07 -7.62
N GLU A 151 9.42 -0.89 -8.66
CA GLU A 151 10.67 -1.60 -8.94
C GLU A 151 11.83 -0.64 -9.23
N GLU A 152 11.57 0.38 -10.06
CA GLU A 152 12.54 1.45 -10.36
C GLU A 152 12.94 2.24 -9.10
N GLN A 153 11.98 2.49 -8.20
CA GLN A 153 12.26 3.18 -6.94
C GLN A 153 12.99 2.29 -5.93
N SER A 154 12.64 1.00 -5.82
CA SER A 154 13.24 0.07 -4.87
C SER A 154 12.96 -1.39 -5.21
N ILE A 155 14.03 -2.15 -5.45
CA ILE A 155 14.00 -3.61 -5.63
C ILE A 155 13.44 -4.39 -4.42
N PHE A 156 13.35 -3.76 -3.25
CA PHE A 156 12.86 -4.40 -2.03
C PHE A 156 11.32 -4.42 -1.96
N TRP A 157 10.63 -3.58 -2.72
CA TRP A 157 9.19 -3.38 -2.57
C TRP A 157 8.34 -4.37 -3.36
N ILE A 158 8.80 -4.79 -4.53
CA ILE A 158 7.98 -5.57 -5.49
C ILE A 158 7.39 -6.85 -4.88
N ASN A 159 8.14 -7.51 -4.00
CA ASN A 159 7.71 -8.78 -3.40
C ASN A 159 6.64 -8.63 -2.31
N ASP A 160 6.44 -7.40 -1.81
CA ASP A 160 5.58 -7.13 -0.64
C ASP A 160 4.31 -6.35 -0.98
N VAL A 161 4.13 -5.89 -2.22
CA VAL A 161 3.00 -5.01 -2.63
C VAL A 161 1.65 -5.61 -2.22
N ASP A 162 1.36 -6.84 -2.63
CA ASP A 162 0.09 -7.51 -2.33
C ASP A 162 -0.16 -7.67 -0.83
N PHE A 163 0.90 -7.98 -0.08
CA PHE A 163 0.83 -8.12 1.37
C PHE A 163 0.54 -6.77 2.03
N VAL A 164 1.24 -5.73 1.59
CA VAL A 164 1.06 -4.35 2.06
C VAL A 164 -0.36 -3.85 1.74
N ILE A 165 -0.88 -4.10 0.55
CA ILE A 165 -2.26 -3.75 0.19
C ILE A 165 -3.25 -4.42 1.16
N LYS A 166 -3.07 -5.71 1.47
CA LYS A 166 -3.90 -6.41 2.46
C LYS A 166 -3.75 -5.82 3.87
N MET A 167 -2.57 -5.34 4.24
CA MET A 167 -2.36 -4.61 5.50
C MET A 167 -3.13 -3.30 5.52
N ILE A 168 -3.08 -2.51 4.45
CA ILE A 168 -3.79 -1.23 4.31
C ILE A 168 -5.30 -1.45 4.45
N VAL A 169 -5.86 -2.41 3.72
CA VAL A 169 -7.27 -2.82 3.82
C VAL A 169 -7.61 -3.21 5.27
N LYS A 170 -6.74 -3.98 5.94
CA LYS A 170 -6.94 -4.36 7.34
C LYS A 170 -6.83 -3.18 8.31
N THR A 171 -6.10 -2.12 7.97
CA THR A 171 -6.06 -0.89 8.75
C THR A 171 -7.36 -0.13 8.64
N PHE A 172 -7.88 0.09 7.43
CA PHE A 172 -9.16 0.79 7.23
C PHE A 172 -10.34 -0.02 7.79
N LYS A 173 -10.32 -1.36 7.64
CA LYS A 173 -10.62 -2.36 8.70
C LYS A 173 -11.05 -1.85 10.07
N LYS A 174 -10.07 -1.32 10.77
CA LYS A 174 -10.14 -0.98 12.19
C LYS A 174 -10.53 0.47 12.42
N PHE A 175 -10.58 1.29 11.38
CA PHE A 175 -11.00 2.68 11.53
C PHE A 175 -12.48 2.73 11.89
N SER A 176 -12.82 3.58 12.86
CA SER A 176 -14.19 3.84 13.29
C SER A 176 -14.58 5.29 12.98
N ALA A 177 -15.86 5.51 12.69
CA ALA A 177 -16.43 6.85 12.52
C ALA A 177 -16.32 7.69 13.81
N ASP A 178 -16.32 7.04 14.98
CA ASP A 178 -16.26 7.72 16.29
C ASP A 178 -14.87 8.31 16.61
N ASN A 179 -13.85 7.97 15.81
CA ASN A 179 -12.50 8.44 16.00
C ASN A 179 -12.11 9.40 14.86
N PRO A 180 -11.84 10.69 15.13
CA PRO A 180 -11.44 11.64 14.10
C PRO A 180 -10.10 11.30 13.43
N GLN A 181 -9.24 10.50 14.08
CA GLN A 181 -8.00 9.98 13.49
C GLN A 181 -8.20 8.60 12.82
N GLY A 182 -9.44 8.09 12.79
CA GLY A 182 -9.82 6.76 12.32
C GLY A 182 -9.43 5.65 13.29
N GLY A 183 -8.14 5.53 13.62
CA GLY A 183 -7.63 4.51 14.52
C GLY A 183 -6.10 4.43 14.52
N LEU A 184 -5.57 3.40 15.19
CA LEU A 184 -4.14 3.12 15.15
C LEU A 184 -3.76 2.45 13.84
N LEU A 185 -2.69 2.92 13.21
CA LEU A 185 -2.05 2.21 12.11
C LEU A 185 -1.54 0.85 12.59
N LEU A 186 -1.40 -0.09 11.65
CA LEU A 186 -0.80 -1.37 12.01
C LEU A 186 0.67 -1.15 12.38
N PRO A 187 1.14 -1.71 13.51
CA PRO A 187 2.54 -1.63 13.83
C PRO A 187 3.34 -2.48 12.84
N MET A 188 4.58 -2.05 12.58
CA MET A 188 5.55 -2.76 11.73
C MET A 188 5.75 -4.23 12.17
N LEU A 189 5.67 -4.50 13.47
CA LEU A 189 5.65 -5.84 14.06
C LEU A 189 4.48 -5.90 15.04
N LYS A 190 3.67 -6.99 15.04
CA LYS A 190 2.51 -7.04 15.93
C LYS A 190 2.94 -7.13 17.40
N GLU A 191 4.01 -7.86 17.69
CA GLU A 191 4.49 -8.07 19.07
C GLU A 191 6.04 -8.10 19.16
N LYS A 192 6.59 -7.85 20.35
CA LYS A 192 8.04 -8.06 20.62
C LYS A 192 8.43 -9.53 20.41
N ASP A 193 7.50 -10.45 20.63
CA ASP A 193 7.70 -11.88 20.41
C ASP A 193 7.75 -12.25 18.92
N ASP A 194 7.14 -11.48 18.02
CA ASP A 194 7.26 -11.71 16.57
C ASP A 194 8.69 -11.49 16.06
N LEU A 195 9.42 -10.53 16.65
CA LEU A 195 10.83 -10.34 16.32
C LEU A 195 11.66 -11.53 16.78
N ALA A 196 11.42 -11.98 18.02
CA ALA A 196 12.12 -13.14 18.58
C ALA A 196 11.81 -14.42 17.78
N TYR A 197 10.54 -14.61 17.39
CA TYR A 197 10.10 -15.69 16.54
C TYR A 197 10.71 -15.61 15.14
N SER A 198 10.69 -14.45 14.49
CA SER A 198 11.26 -14.25 13.15
C SER A 198 12.77 -14.52 13.14
N LYS A 199 13.49 -14.06 14.18
CA LYS A 199 14.91 -14.38 14.37
C LYS A 199 15.14 -15.87 14.62
N LYS A 200 14.32 -16.51 15.46
CA LYS A 200 14.40 -17.94 15.74
C LYS A 200 14.14 -18.77 14.47
N LEU A 201 13.13 -18.39 13.70
CA LEU A 201 12.79 -19.02 12.43
C LEU A 201 13.94 -18.91 11.45
N LEU A 202 14.47 -17.70 11.22
CA LEU A 202 15.62 -17.46 10.35
C LEU A 202 16.84 -18.30 10.76
N ARG A 203 17.18 -18.32 12.06
CA ARG A 203 18.30 -19.12 12.58
C ARG A 203 18.08 -20.61 12.35
N THR A 204 16.86 -21.10 12.54
CA THR A 204 16.51 -22.51 12.30
C THR A 204 16.58 -22.84 10.81
N THR A 205 16.08 -21.95 9.94
CA THR A 205 16.15 -22.10 8.48
C THR A 205 17.58 -22.16 7.97
N ILE A 206 18.46 -21.28 8.46
CA ILE A 206 19.89 -21.29 8.09
C ILE A 206 20.58 -22.56 8.62
N LYS A 207 20.30 -22.95 9.87
CA LYS A 207 20.92 -24.14 10.47
C LYS A 207 20.59 -25.42 9.71
N ASN A 208 19.36 -25.54 9.22
CA ASN A 208 18.85 -26.71 8.53
C ASN A 208 18.83 -26.54 7.00
N GLU A 209 19.50 -25.51 6.47
CA GLU A 209 19.43 -25.14 5.05
C GLU A 209 19.76 -26.31 4.12
N LYS A 210 20.82 -27.08 4.43
CA LYS A 210 21.23 -28.24 3.62
C LYS A 210 20.14 -29.31 3.58
N GLU A 211 19.53 -29.62 4.71
CA GLU A 211 18.48 -30.63 4.83
C GLU A 211 17.20 -30.18 4.12
N TYR A 212 16.83 -28.89 4.24
CA TYR A 212 15.70 -28.33 3.50
C TYR A 212 15.94 -28.32 2.00
N LEU A 213 17.15 -27.99 1.54
CA LEU A 213 17.50 -28.04 0.12
C LEU A 213 17.49 -29.47 -0.43
N GLU A 214 17.90 -30.47 0.34
CA GLU A 214 17.78 -31.88 -0.07
C GLU A 214 16.33 -32.35 -0.15
N LEU A 215 15.49 -31.98 0.81
CA LEU A 215 14.05 -32.25 0.77
C LEU A 215 13.36 -31.55 -0.41
N ILE A 216 13.71 -30.29 -0.67
CA ILE A 216 13.19 -29.54 -1.81
C ILE A 216 13.64 -30.20 -3.12
N LYS A 217 14.91 -30.59 -3.26
CA LYS A 217 15.41 -31.30 -4.45
C LYS A 217 14.72 -32.65 -4.64
N ALA A 218 14.54 -33.42 -3.58
CA ALA A 218 13.85 -34.71 -3.63
C ALA A 218 12.37 -34.56 -4.02
N ALA A 219 11.70 -33.49 -3.56
CA ALA A 219 10.32 -33.17 -3.92
C ALA A 219 10.18 -32.50 -5.31
N ALA A 220 11.20 -31.77 -5.75
CA ALA A 220 11.25 -31.06 -7.03
C ALA A 220 11.70 -31.96 -8.21
N ASN A 221 11.93 -33.27 -7.99
CA ASN A 221 12.25 -34.25 -9.04
C ASN A 221 11.20 -34.35 -10.18
N ASN A 222 10.09 -33.60 -10.13
CA ASN A 222 9.09 -33.51 -11.20
C ASN A 222 9.08 -32.15 -11.93
N TRP A 223 9.96 -31.23 -11.57
CA TRP A 223 10.11 -29.92 -12.20
C TRP A 223 11.57 -29.77 -12.60
N ASP A 224 11.86 -30.03 -13.88
CA ASP A 224 13.14 -29.67 -14.48
C ASP A 224 13.36 -28.16 -14.28
N LEU A 225 14.32 -27.83 -13.43
CA LEU A 225 14.91 -26.50 -13.32
C LEU A 225 16.04 -26.45 -14.34
N GLU A 226 15.72 -26.14 -15.59
CA GLU A 226 16.72 -25.58 -16.53
C GLU A 226 17.12 -24.16 -16.13
#